data_AF-K5XM65-F1
#
_entry.id   AF-K5XM65-F1
#
_cell.length_a   1.000
_cell.length_b   1.000
_cell.length_c   1.000
_cell.angle_alpha   90.00
_cell.angle_beta   90.00
_cell.angle_gamma   90.00
#
_symmetry.space_group_name_H-M   'P 1'
#
loop_
_entity.id
_entity.type
_entity.pdbx_description
1 polymer ?
#
loop_
_entity_poly.entity_id
_entity_poly.type
_entity_poly.pdbx_seq_one_letter_code
_entity_poly.pdbx_strand_id
1 'polypeptide(L)'
;MVTTKLTTDEHYDNVPATRISRQLTYLIYASLAISTCVFASSMVLLGFSSYWLSIAGFGLILIHHFIILGNRWKQRRLRGSANSNPSTTPSPIPTSSRRFVIFSTWFITLVYVAAFAIVVMNAQYMFRGWFEYWDSLFISAIVEAVFLFFEIPLLVMIALWCMKERRAISGTEDAR
;
A
#
# COMPACT_ATOMS: atom_id res chain seq x y z
N MET A 1 -24.81 -31.31 40.88
CA MET A 1 -24.00 -30.09 41.11
C MET A 1 -23.06 -29.97 39.92
N VAL A 2 -23.43 -29.16 38.92
CA VAL A 2 -22.72 -29.04 37.63
C VAL A 2 -21.93 -27.74 37.67
N THR A 3 -20.62 -27.84 37.80
CA THR A 3 -19.70 -26.71 37.71
C THR A 3 -19.48 -26.35 36.26
N THR A 4 -20.22 -25.36 35.77
CA THR A 4 -19.95 -24.66 34.52
C THR A 4 -18.65 -23.88 34.67
N LYS A 5 -17.55 -24.46 34.19
CA LYS A 5 -16.29 -23.73 33.97
C LYS A 5 -16.56 -22.66 32.91
N LEU A 6 -16.64 -21.41 33.37
CA LEU A 6 -16.67 -20.22 32.53
C LEU A 6 -15.41 -20.21 31.66
N THR A 7 -15.57 -20.46 30.37
CA THR A 7 -14.55 -20.31 29.33
C THR A 7 -14.32 -18.82 29.10
N THR A 8 -13.57 -18.19 30.00
CA THR A 8 -13.22 -16.76 29.96
C THR A 8 -11.89 -16.47 29.23
N ASP A 9 -11.29 -17.49 28.59
CA ASP A 9 -9.95 -17.38 28.00
C ASP A 9 -9.93 -17.05 26.49
N GLU A 10 -11.06 -17.03 25.78
CA GLU A 10 -11.05 -16.76 24.32
C GLU A 10 -11.08 -15.27 23.93
N HIS A 11 -11.16 -14.33 24.88
CA HIS A 11 -11.41 -12.93 24.52
C HIS A 11 -10.15 -12.06 24.35
N TYR A 12 -8.96 -12.51 24.73
CA TYR A 12 -7.76 -11.64 24.76
C TYR A 12 -6.83 -11.70 23.54
N ASP A 13 -6.90 -12.75 22.70
CA ASP A 13 -5.92 -12.91 21.61
C ASP A 13 -6.26 -12.17 20.30
N ASN A 14 -7.46 -11.59 20.20
CA ASN A 14 -7.93 -10.96 18.94
C ASN A 14 -7.70 -9.44 18.87
N VAL A 15 -7.27 -8.79 19.96
CA VAL A 15 -7.07 -7.33 20.02
C VAL A 15 -5.89 -6.81 19.17
N PRO A 16 -4.73 -7.47 19.07
CA PRO A 16 -3.58 -6.90 18.34
C PRO A 16 -3.74 -6.91 16.82
N ALA A 17 -4.37 -7.94 16.25
CA ALA A 17 -4.55 -8.08 14.80
C ALA A 17 -5.48 -7.00 14.21
N THR A 18 -6.50 -6.57 14.97
CA THR A 18 -7.45 -5.56 14.50
C THR A 18 -6.84 -4.16 14.40
N ARG A 19 -5.89 -3.81 15.29
CA ARG A 19 -5.19 -2.51 15.26
C ARG A 19 -4.29 -2.38 14.02
N ILE A 20 -3.51 -3.42 13.73
CA ILE A 20 -2.62 -3.47 12.56
C ILE A 20 -3.42 -3.31 11.26
N SER A 21 -4.55 -4.01 11.15
CA SER A 21 -5.41 -3.95 9.96
C SER A 21 -6.00 -2.55 9.72
N ARG A 22 -6.38 -1.85 10.79
CA ARG A 22 -6.86 -0.45 10.72
C ARG A 22 -5.76 0.49 10.25
N GLN A 23 -4.56 0.41 10.85
CA GLN A 23 -3.41 1.24 10.46
C GLN A 23 -3.03 1.05 8.99
N LEU A 24 -3.01 -0.20 8.52
CA LEU A 24 -2.74 -0.50 7.11
C LEU A 24 -3.80 0.08 6.17
N THR A 25 -5.06 0.15 6.61
CA THR A 25 -6.14 0.78 5.83
C THR A 25 -5.91 2.29 5.69
N TYR A 26 -5.54 2.98 6.77
CA TYR A 26 -5.23 4.41 6.71
C TYR A 26 -4.02 4.70 5.82
N LEU A 27 -2.97 3.87 5.90
CA LEU A 27 -1.80 3.99 5.03
C LEU A 27 -2.17 3.82 3.55
N ILE A 28 -3.00 2.84 3.21
CA ILE A 28 -3.50 2.63 1.85
C ILE A 28 -4.26 3.86 1.33
N TYR A 29 -5.14 4.46 2.15
CA TYR A 29 -5.86 5.66 1.74
C TYR A 29 -4.95 6.88 1.58
N ALA A 30 -3.94 7.02 2.46
CA ALA A 30 -2.96 8.09 2.34
C ALA A 30 -2.11 7.94 1.07
N SER A 31 -1.63 6.72 0.76
CA SER A 31 -0.94 6.39 -0.49
C SER A 31 -1.80 6.72 -1.71
N LEU A 32 -3.08 6.30 -1.68
CA LEU A 32 -4.00 6.55 -2.78
C LEU A 32 -4.22 8.05 -3.02
N ALA A 33 -4.35 8.85 -1.95
CA ALA A 33 -4.51 10.29 -2.05
C ALA A 33 -3.26 10.96 -2.65
N ILE A 34 -2.07 10.65 -2.13
CA ILE A 34 -0.80 11.21 -2.62
C ILE A 34 -0.55 10.77 -4.07
N SER A 35 -0.75 9.49 -4.37
CA SER A 35 -0.66 8.95 -5.74
C SER A 35 -1.63 9.63 -6.71
N THR A 36 -2.84 9.98 -6.27
CA THR A 36 -3.79 10.75 -7.09
C THR A 36 -3.28 12.17 -7.34
N CYS A 37 -2.65 12.81 -6.35
CA CYS A 37 -1.98 14.10 -6.54
C CYS A 37 -0.81 13.98 -7.53
N VAL A 38 0.06 12.96 -7.41
CA VAL A 38 1.14 12.68 -8.37
C VAL A 38 0.58 12.55 -9.79
N PHE A 39 -0.49 11.77 -9.94
CA PHE A 39 -1.13 11.54 -11.24
C PHE A 39 -1.72 12.83 -11.81
N ALA A 40 -2.45 13.60 -11.00
CA ALA A 40 -3.03 14.87 -11.42
C ALA A 40 -1.94 15.87 -11.85
N SER A 41 -0.85 15.97 -11.07
CA SER A 41 0.31 16.77 -11.43
C SER A 41 0.93 16.28 -12.75
N SER A 42 1.15 14.97 -12.89
CA SER A 42 1.72 14.38 -14.12
C SER A 42 0.84 14.62 -15.35
N MET A 43 -0.50 14.60 -15.19
CA MET A 43 -1.46 14.79 -16.27
C MET A 43 -1.57 16.24 -16.75
N VAL A 44 -1.45 17.22 -15.85
CA VAL A 44 -1.39 18.65 -16.24
C VAL A 44 -0.22 18.92 -17.19
N LEU A 45 0.81 18.09 -17.14
CA LEU A 45 2.06 18.22 -17.89
C LEU A 45 2.16 17.31 -19.12
N LEU A 46 1.07 16.64 -19.53
CA LEU A 46 1.02 15.71 -20.66
C LEU A 46 1.39 16.25 -22.04
N GLY A 47 1.59 17.56 -22.16
CA GLY A 47 1.98 18.17 -23.42
C GLY A 47 3.49 18.23 -23.71
N PHE A 48 4.37 18.21 -22.68
CA PHE A 48 5.78 18.63 -22.88
C PHE A 48 6.85 17.73 -22.26
N SER A 49 6.64 17.13 -21.09
CA SER A 49 7.69 16.36 -20.40
C SER A 49 7.12 15.27 -19.48
N SER A 50 6.16 14.49 -19.95
CA SER A 50 5.58 13.44 -19.11
C SER A 50 6.59 12.41 -18.69
N TYR A 51 6.75 12.25 -17.38
CA TYR A 51 7.43 11.12 -16.79
C TYR A 51 6.49 9.91 -16.86
N TRP A 52 6.42 9.27 -18.02
CA TRP A 52 5.57 8.09 -18.28
C TRP A 52 5.69 7.01 -17.20
N LEU A 53 6.84 6.93 -16.55
CA LEU A 53 7.08 6.00 -15.45
C LEU A 53 6.29 6.31 -14.18
N SER A 54 6.05 7.58 -13.83
CA SER A 54 5.22 7.95 -12.67
C SER A 54 3.74 7.66 -12.95
N ILE A 55 3.27 7.92 -14.18
CA ILE A 55 1.93 7.56 -14.66
C ILE A 55 1.73 6.04 -14.65
N ALA A 56 2.70 5.27 -15.17
CA ALA A 56 2.66 3.82 -15.13
C ALA A 56 2.69 3.28 -13.70
N GLY A 57 3.52 3.88 -12.83
CA GLY A 57 3.57 3.59 -11.40
C GLY A 57 2.22 3.81 -10.72
N PHE A 58 1.53 4.90 -11.06
CA PHE A 58 0.17 5.18 -10.58
C PHE A 58 -0.86 4.13 -11.06
N GLY A 59 -0.78 3.69 -12.31
CA GLY A 59 -1.65 2.60 -12.79
C GLY A 59 -1.47 1.33 -11.97
N LEU A 60 -0.21 0.94 -11.73
CA LEU A 60 0.13 -0.25 -10.94
C LEU A 60 -0.30 -0.12 -9.48
N ILE A 61 -0.08 1.03 -8.85
CA ILE A 61 -0.43 1.25 -7.45
C ILE A 61 -1.95 1.22 -7.24
N LEU A 62 -2.70 1.77 -8.20
CA LEU A 62 -4.16 1.79 -8.17
C LEU A 62 -4.71 0.36 -8.28
N ILE A 63 -4.23 -0.43 -9.26
CA ILE A 63 -4.61 -1.84 -9.40
C ILE A 63 -4.30 -2.62 -8.11
N HIS A 64 -3.09 -2.42 -7.56
CA HIS A 64 -2.66 -3.07 -6.32
C HIS A 64 -3.59 -2.75 -5.14
N HIS A 65 -3.93 -1.47 -4.94
CA HIS A 65 -4.83 -1.04 -3.89
C HIS A 65 -6.25 -1.56 -4.07
N PHE A 66 -6.79 -1.56 -5.29
CA PHE A 66 -8.11 -2.13 -5.58
C PHE A 66 -8.16 -3.63 -5.30
N ILE A 67 -7.11 -4.39 -5.64
CA ILE A 67 -7.01 -5.81 -5.31
C ILE A 67 -7.04 -6.02 -3.79
N ILE A 68 -6.29 -5.24 -3.02
CA ILE A 68 -6.28 -5.35 -1.55
C ILE A 68 -7.66 -5.01 -0.97
N LEU A 69 -8.25 -3.89 -1.39
CA LEU A 69 -9.56 -3.42 -0.90
C LEU A 69 -10.69 -4.36 -1.28
N GLY A 70 -10.73 -4.83 -2.53
CA GLY A 70 -11.74 -5.77 -3.02
C GLY A 70 -11.69 -7.10 -2.29
N ASN A 71 -10.49 -7.62 -2.05
CA ASN A 71 -10.33 -8.84 -1.27
C ASN A 71 -10.73 -8.66 0.20
N ARG A 72 -10.41 -7.52 0.82
CA ARG A 72 -10.87 -7.19 2.19
C ARG A 72 -12.38 -7.07 2.28
N TRP A 73 -13.01 -6.44 1.29
CA TRP A 73 -14.47 -6.33 1.23
C TRP A 73 -15.14 -7.71 1.11
N LYS A 74 -14.61 -8.56 0.22
CA LYS A 74 -15.05 -9.96 0.08
C LYS A 74 -14.91 -10.73 1.40
N GLN A 75 -13.80 -10.57 2.12
CA GLN A 75 -13.60 -11.21 3.44
C GLN A 75 -14.60 -10.75 4.49
N ARG A 76 -14.94 -9.45 4.56
CA ARG A 76 -15.95 -8.95 5.50
C ARG A 76 -17.34 -9.52 5.21
N ARG A 77 -17.72 -9.63 3.93
CA ARG A 77 -18.99 -10.24 3.52
C ARG A 77 -19.08 -11.71 3.94
N LEU A 78 -18.02 -12.49 3.73
CA LEU A 78 -17.99 -13.90 4.13
C LEU A 78 -18.10 -14.08 5.64
N ARG A 79 -17.43 -13.23 6.44
CA ARG A 79 -17.54 -13.26 7.90
C ARG A 79 -18.93 -12.88 8.41
N GLY A 80 -19.59 -11.89 7.80
CA GLY A 80 -20.95 -11.51 8.16
C GLY A 80 -21.99 -12.60 7.84
N SER A 81 -21.75 -13.41 6.82
CA SER A 81 -22.64 -14.50 6.40
C SER A 81 -22.42 -15.80 7.17
N ALA A 82 -21.25 -16.02 7.78
CA ALA A 82 -20.90 -17.23 8.53
C ALA A 82 -21.46 -17.24 9.97
N ASN A 83 -22.09 -16.16 10.42
CA ASN A 83 -22.64 -16.03 11.77
C ASN A 83 -23.89 -16.89 12.04
N SER A 84 -24.30 -17.77 11.11
CA SER A 84 -25.43 -18.68 11.27
C SER A 84 -25.05 -20.10 11.72
N ASN A 85 -23.77 -20.50 11.70
CA ASN A 85 -23.33 -21.81 12.21
C ASN A 85 -21.89 -21.75 12.79
N PRO A 86 -21.70 -21.90 14.12
CA PRO A 86 -20.41 -21.71 14.78
C PRO A 86 -19.41 -22.90 14.68
N SER A 87 -19.65 -23.90 13.83
CA SER A 87 -18.75 -25.06 13.72
C SER A 87 -17.83 -24.98 12.50
N THR A 88 -16.51 -24.94 12.76
CA THR A 88 -15.46 -25.47 11.87
C THR A 88 -15.23 -24.81 10.50
N THR A 89 -15.19 -23.48 10.40
CA THR A 89 -14.55 -22.83 9.23
C THR A 89 -13.26 -22.10 9.61
N PRO A 90 -12.10 -22.43 8.99
CA PRO A 90 -10.84 -21.77 9.29
C PRO A 90 -10.96 -20.28 8.96
N SER A 91 -10.55 -19.43 9.92
CA SER A 91 -10.57 -17.98 9.76
C SER A 91 -9.86 -17.60 8.44
N PRO A 92 -10.52 -16.88 7.52
CA PRO A 92 -9.97 -16.64 6.20
C PRO A 92 -8.68 -15.83 6.33
N ILE A 93 -7.58 -16.41 5.86
CA ILE A 93 -6.23 -15.83 5.85
C ILE A 93 -6.33 -14.39 5.29
N PRO A 94 -5.91 -13.35 6.03
CA PRO A 94 -6.02 -11.97 5.58
C PRO A 94 -5.27 -11.79 4.26
N THR A 95 -5.91 -11.16 3.28
CA THR A 95 -5.37 -11.15 1.91
C THR A 95 -4.06 -10.36 1.78
N SER A 96 -3.80 -9.46 2.73
CA SER A 96 -2.53 -8.73 2.86
C SER A 96 -1.33 -9.62 3.23
N SER A 97 -1.54 -10.83 3.76
CA SER A 97 -0.44 -11.75 4.11
C SER A 97 0.05 -12.61 2.93
N ARG A 98 -0.61 -12.51 1.77
CA ARG A 98 -0.18 -13.26 0.58
C ARG A 98 1.16 -12.74 0.11
N ARG A 99 2.12 -13.67 -0.05
CA ARG A 99 3.49 -13.36 -0.55
C ARG A 99 3.45 -12.53 -1.83
N PHE A 100 2.50 -12.81 -2.72
CA PHE A 100 2.29 -12.05 -3.96
C PHE A 100 2.04 -10.55 -3.73
N VAL A 101 1.23 -10.18 -2.73
CA VAL A 101 0.95 -8.77 -2.42
C VAL A 101 2.24 -8.09 -1.98
N ILE A 102 3.01 -8.70 -1.09
CA ILE A 102 4.29 -8.17 -0.61
C ILE A 102 5.27 -7.96 -1.78
N PHE A 103 5.44 -8.97 -2.65
CA PHE A 103 6.30 -8.84 -3.82
C PHE A 103 5.83 -7.74 -4.78
N SER A 104 4.53 -7.63 -5.00
CA SER A 104 3.95 -6.57 -5.83
C SER A 104 4.20 -5.18 -5.25
N THR A 105 4.05 -4.99 -3.93
CA THR A 105 4.34 -3.68 -3.29
C THR A 105 5.81 -3.31 -3.42
N TRP A 106 6.74 -4.26 -3.23
CA TRP A 106 8.18 -4.02 -3.42
C TRP A 106 8.51 -3.66 -4.88
N PHE A 107 7.91 -4.37 -5.83
CA PHE A 107 8.08 -4.06 -7.25
C PHE A 107 7.61 -2.64 -7.58
N ILE A 108 6.42 -2.25 -7.10
CA ILE A 108 5.89 -0.88 -7.28
C ILE A 108 6.84 0.15 -6.64
N THR A 109 7.36 -0.14 -5.45
CA THR A 109 8.34 0.74 -4.78
C THR A 109 9.58 0.96 -5.65
N LEU A 110 10.12 -0.09 -6.28
CA LEU A 110 11.26 0.03 -7.21
C LEU A 110 10.93 0.90 -8.43
N VAL A 111 9.73 0.79 -8.99
CA VAL A 111 9.27 1.64 -10.09
C VAL A 111 9.24 3.11 -9.66
N TYR A 112 8.75 3.42 -8.46
CA TYR A 112 8.72 4.79 -7.93
C TYR A 112 10.12 5.33 -7.64
N VAL A 113 11.04 4.50 -7.12
CA VAL A 113 12.45 4.89 -6.93
C VAL A 113 13.12 5.20 -8.26
N ALA A 114 12.88 4.39 -9.30
CA ALA A 114 13.38 4.65 -10.64
C ALA A 114 12.80 5.95 -11.23
N ALA A 115 11.50 6.21 -11.04
CA ALA A 115 10.86 7.45 -11.47
C ALA A 115 11.48 8.67 -10.76
N PHE A 116 11.69 8.58 -9.45
CA PHE A 116 12.34 9.63 -8.68
C PHE A 116 13.78 9.90 -9.16
N ALA A 117 14.56 8.84 -9.42
CA ALA A 117 15.92 8.99 -9.95
C ALA A 117 15.94 9.70 -11.32
N ILE A 118 14.99 9.39 -12.20
CA ILE A 118 14.84 10.06 -13.50
C ILE A 118 14.48 11.55 -13.31
N VAL A 119 13.56 11.87 -12.41
CA VAL A 119 13.19 13.27 -12.12
C VAL A 119 14.38 14.05 -11.56
N VAL A 120 15.13 13.48 -10.61
CA VAL A 120 16.33 14.10 -10.03
C VAL A 120 17.42 14.29 -11.09
N MET A 121 17.66 13.30 -11.94
CA MET A 121 18.62 13.38 -13.02
C MET A 121 18.24 14.50 -14.02
N ASN A 122 16.96 14.62 -14.38
CA ASN A 122 16.47 15.69 -15.24
C ASN A 122 16.62 17.07 -14.57
N ALA A 123 16.32 17.19 -13.28
CA ALA A 123 16.55 18.42 -12.54
C ALA A 123 18.04 18.82 -12.55
N GLN A 124 18.96 17.87 -12.40
CA GLN A 124 20.41 18.13 -12.51
C GLN A 124 20.82 18.59 -13.91
N TYR A 125 20.27 18.00 -14.97
CA TYR A 125 20.52 18.46 -16.34
C TYR A 125 20.00 19.88 -16.57
N MET A 126 18.82 20.20 -16.02
CA MET A 126 18.29 21.57 -16.04
C MET A 126 19.28 22.51 -15.36
N PHE A 127 19.65 22.29 -14.09
CA PHE A 127 20.59 23.16 -13.35
C PHE A 127 21.92 23.44 -14.07
N ARG A 128 22.37 22.54 -14.95
CA ARG A 128 23.61 22.70 -15.74
C ARG A 128 23.47 23.57 -16.99
N GLY A 129 22.29 24.09 -17.28
CA GLY A 129 22.08 24.96 -18.44
C GLY A 129 21.88 24.24 -19.75
N TRP A 130 21.56 22.94 -19.72
CA TRP A 130 21.43 22.14 -20.94
C TRP A 130 20.09 22.32 -21.66
N PHE A 131 19.09 22.92 -21.02
CA PHE A 131 17.76 23.15 -21.60
C PHE A 131 17.42 24.64 -21.57
N GLU A 132 16.99 25.22 -22.69
CA GLU A 132 16.57 26.64 -22.78
C GLU A 132 15.15 26.92 -22.22
N TYR A 133 14.32 25.88 -22.05
CA TYR A 133 12.95 26.00 -21.51
C TYR A 133 12.92 25.80 -20.00
N TRP A 134 13.19 26.85 -19.24
CA TRP A 134 13.42 26.76 -17.79
C TRP A 134 12.17 26.85 -16.91
N ASP A 135 11.27 27.80 -17.16
CA ASP A 135 10.41 28.26 -16.07
C ASP A 135 9.27 27.30 -15.70
N SER A 136 8.59 26.69 -16.68
CA SER A 136 7.42 25.83 -16.42
C SER A 136 7.79 24.39 -16.08
N LEU A 137 8.81 23.83 -16.76
CA LEU A 137 9.23 22.44 -16.58
C LEU A 137 9.96 22.21 -15.26
N PHE A 138 10.68 23.21 -14.79
CA PHE A 138 11.44 23.13 -13.54
C PHE A 138 10.52 23.05 -12.31
N ILE A 139 9.49 23.91 -12.24
CA ILE A 139 8.52 23.91 -11.15
C ILE A 139 7.80 22.56 -11.08
N SER A 140 7.39 22.05 -12.24
CA SER A 140 6.79 20.71 -12.36
C SER A 140 7.69 19.62 -11.80
N ALA A 141 8.95 19.57 -12.23
CA ALA A 141 9.89 18.53 -11.82
C ALA A 141 10.12 18.56 -10.30
N ILE A 142 10.18 19.74 -9.69
CA ILE A 142 10.28 19.89 -8.23
C ILE A 142 9.02 19.36 -7.54
N VAL A 143 7.84 19.78 -8.01
CA VAL A 143 6.56 19.34 -7.42
C VAL A 143 6.43 17.82 -7.48
N GLU A 144 6.74 17.22 -8.63
CA GLU A 144 6.71 15.77 -8.80
C GLU A 144 7.75 15.06 -7.93
N ALA A 145 8.98 15.58 -7.86
CA ALA A 145 10.02 15.04 -6.98
C ALA A 145 9.57 15.03 -5.51
N VAL A 146 8.91 16.10 -5.03
CA VAL A 146 8.39 16.19 -3.66
C VAL A 146 7.33 15.13 -3.42
N PHE A 147 6.37 14.95 -4.33
CA PHE A 147 5.34 13.92 -4.15
C PHE A 147 5.93 12.49 -4.20
N LEU A 148 6.83 12.21 -5.13
CA LEU A 148 7.53 10.92 -5.21
C LEU A 148 8.35 10.65 -3.94
N PHE A 149 8.99 11.68 -3.39
CA PHE A 149 9.73 11.58 -2.13
C PHE A 149 8.84 11.20 -0.94
N PHE A 150 7.59 11.65 -0.90
CA PHE A 150 6.63 11.24 0.14
C PHE A 150 6.00 9.86 -0.13
N GLU A 151 5.77 9.50 -1.40
CA GLU A 151 5.15 8.24 -1.78
C GLU A 151 6.07 7.03 -1.51
N ILE A 152 7.38 7.16 -1.77
CA ILE A 152 8.35 6.06 -1.59
C ILE A 152 8.39 5.55 -0.13
N PRO A 153 8.60 6.38 0.91
CA PRO A 153 8.57 5.94 2.30
C PRO A 153 7.22 5.33 2.69
N LEU A 154 6.13 5.86 2.14
CA LEU A 154 4.79 5.38 2.43
C LEU A 154 4.58 3.96 1.88
N LEU A 155 5.01 3.70 0.64
CA LEU A 155 5.04 2.37 0.03
C LEU A 155 5.93 1.38 0.81
N VAL A 156 7.12 1.81 1.23
CA VAL A 156 8.01 1.00 2.08
C VAL A 156 7.33 0.66 3.40
N MET A 157 6.67 1.62 4.04
CA MET A 157 5.90 1.38 5.26
C MET A 157 4.79 0.36 5.02
N ILE A 158 3.99 0.50 3.97
CA ILE A 158 2.96 -0.48 3.60
C ILE A 158 3.58 -1.89 3.46
N ALA A 159 4.70 -2.02 2.75
CA ALA A 159 5.39 -3.30 2.55
C ALA A 159 5.86 -3.91 3.89
N LEU A 160 6.49 -3.11 4.76
CA LEU A 160 6.97 -3.55 6.08
C LEU A 160 5.80 -3.97 6.99
N TRP A 161 4.70 -3.22 6.98
CA TRP A 161 3.51 -3.55 7.75
C TRP A 161 2.83 -4.82 7.24
N CYS A 162 2.76 -5.04 5.92
CA CYS A 162 2.29 -6.30 5.33
C CYS A 162 3.17 -7.49 5.74
N MET A 163 4.51 -7.31 5.76
CA MET A 163 5.44 -8.33 6.25
C MET A 163 5.25 -8.62 7.74
N LYS A 164 5.04 -7.58 8.56
CA LYS A 164 4.79 -7.71 10.00
C LYS A 164 3.48 -8.46 10.26
N GLU A 165 2.41 -8.14 9.54
CA GLU A 165 1.13 -8.86 9.61
C GLU A 165 1.30 -10.33 9.24
N ARG A 166 2.06 -10.63 8.19
CA ARG A 166 2.36 -12.02 7.80
C ARG A 166 3.13 -12.80 8.89
N ARG A 167 4.16 -12.20 9.49
CA ARG A 167 4.95 -12.84 10.56
C ARG A 167 4.10 -13.14 11.79
N ALA A 168 3.19 -12.23 12.15
CA ALA A 168 2.29 -12.43 13.28
C ALA A 168 1.40 -13.67 13.10
N ILE A 169 0.96 -13.95 11.86
CA ILE A 169 0.13 -15.11 11.53
C ILE A 169 0.95 -16.41 11.53
N SER A 170 2.12 -16.41 10.88
CA SER A 170 2.96 -17.62 10.82
C SER A 170 3.44 -18.06 12.20
N GLY A 171 3.76 -17.13 13.11
CA GLY A 171 4.14 -17.48 14.48
C GLY A 171 3.02 -18.13 15.31
N THR A 172 1.76 -17.98 14.90
CA THR A 172 0.62 -18.64 15.58
C THR A 172 0.40 -20.07 15.07
N GLU A 173 0.83 -20.38 13.84
CA GLU A 173 0.73 -21.73 13.27
C GLU A 173 1.75 -22.68 13.91
N ASP A 174 2.96 -22.20 14.23
CA ASP A 174 4.01 -23.01 14.87
C ASP A 174 3.72 -23.32 16.36
N ALA A 175 2.76 -22.62 16.97
CA ALA A 175 2.39 -22.79 18.38
C ALA A 175 1.19 -23.73 18.61
N ARG A 176 0.59 -24.27 17.54
CA ARG A 176 -0.52 -25.24 17.58
C ARG A 176 -0.04 -26.65 17.24
#